data_AF-W2QBW3-F1
#
_entry.id   AF-W2QBW3-F1
#
_cell.length_a   1.000
_cell.length_b   1.000
_cell.length_c   1.000
_cell.angle_alpha   90.00
_cell.angle_beta   90.00
_cell.angle_gamma   90.00
#
_symmetry.space_group_name_H-M   'P 1'
#
loop_
_entity.id
_entity.type
_entity.pdbx_description
1 polymer ?
#
loop_
_entity_poly.entity_id
_entity_poly.type
_entity_poly.pdbx_seq_one_letter_code
_entity_poly.pdbx_strand_id
1 'polypeptide(L)'
;MTSGIDMGAHGDYIAELDVENSERLVVYLQIFQWSVRQDGPSHHVRMRIECNCNRLCISGDVLVTTAPASFDSDDIPILGEMSLHSKREAVEKAFAQQLQEGSTTRSTPWRELGRFRLNYLKFEHETYQ
;
A
#
# COMPACT_ATOMS: atom_id res chain seq x y z
N MET A 1 19.18 -8.71 -3.15
CA MET A 1 19.15 -7.50 -2.30
C MET A 1 18.96 -6.31 -3.21
N THR A 2 17.72 -5.86 -3.40
CA THR A 2 17.40 -4.65 -4.16
C THR A 2 17.55 -3.45 -3.24
N SER A 3 18.43 -2.52 -3.59
CA SER A 3 18.66 -1.27 -2.86
C SER A 3 17.37 -0.44 -2.85
N GLY A 4 16.78 -0.26 -1.67
CA GLY A 4 15.53 0.47 -1.44
C GLY A 4 15.60 1.99 -1.66
N ILE A 5 16.54 2.47 -2.49
CA ILE A 5 16.74 3.90 -2.76
C ILE A 5 15.77 4.40 -3.86
N ASP A 6 15.34 3.54 -4.78
CA ASP A 6 14.36 3.89 -5.83
C ASP A 6 12.89 3.66 -5.42
N MET A 7 12.64 3.01 -4.28
CA MET A 7 11.27 2.71 -3.83
C MET A 7 10.49 3.98 -3.41
N GLY A 8 11.18 5.09 -3.15
CA GLY A 8 10.57 6.35 -2.68
C GLY A 8 10.20 7.35 -3.79
N ALA A 9 10.70 7.20 -5.02
CA ALA A 9 10.48 8.20 -6.07
C ALA A 9 9.06 8.18 -6.67
N HIS A 10 8.37 7.03 -6.59
CA HIS A 10 7.02 6.83 -7.11
C HIS A 10 6.09 6.24 -6.03
N GLY A 11 6.35 6.52 -4.77
CA GLY A 11 5.47 6.11 -3.66
C GLY A 11 4.38 7.15 -3.45
N ASP A 12 3.11 6.76 -3.58
CA ASP A 12 1.98 7.59 -3.13
C ASP A 12 1.39 7.05 -1.84
N TYR A 13 0.79 7.91 -1.03
CA TYR A 13 0.13 7.47 0.19
C TYR A 13 -1.18 8.21 0.47
N ILE A 14 -2.09 7.54 1.17
CA ILE A 14 -3.30 8.12 1.75
C ILE A 14 -3.26 7.80 3.23
N ALA A 15 -3.36 8.83 4.08
CA ALA A 15 -3.44 8.66 5.51
C ALA A 15 -4.76 9.24 6.03
N GLU A 16 -5.44 8.47 6.87
CA GLU A 16 -6.59 8.90 7.64
C GLU A 16 -6.28 8.67 9.12
N LEU A 17 -6.56 9.68 9.95
CA LEU A 17 -6.30 9.67 11.38
C LEU A 17 -7.62 9.70 12.12
N ASP A 18 -7.82 8.73 13.01
CA ASP A 18 -8.97 8.68 13.91
C ASP A 18 -8.49 8.62 15.37
N VAL A 19 -9.15 9.41 16.21
CA VAL A 19 -8.87 9.50 17.65
C VAL A 19 -10.14 9.03 18.36
N GLU A 20 -10.24 7.71 18.58
CA GLU A 20 -11.43 7.10 19.19
C GLU A 20 -11.67 7.64 20.62
N ASN A 21 -10.60 7.89 21.37
CA ASN A 21 -10.60 8.50 22.70
C ASN A 21 -9.19 9.01 23.06
N SER A 22 -9.04 9.76 24.17
CA SER A 22 -7.77 10.39 24.58
C SER A 22 -6.59 9.41 24.79
N GLU A 23 -6.87 8.11 24.83
CA GLU A 23 -5.89 7.06 25.12
C GLU A 23 -5.62 6.13 23.93
N ARG A 24 -6.33 6.29 22.81
CA ARG A 24 -6.19 5.43 21.63
C ARG A 24 -6.15 6.24 20.35
N LEU A 25 -4.99 6.24 19.71
CA LEU A 25 -4.77 6.76 18.37
C LEU A 25 -4.86 5.63 17.35
N VAL A 26 -5.68 5.79 16.31
CA VAL A 26 -5.77 4.85 15.19
C VAL A 26 -5.44 5.60 13.90
N VAL A 27 -4.43 5.11 13.17
CA VAL A 27 -4.07 5.63 11.84
C VAL A 27 -4.36 4.56 10.80
N TYR A 28 -5.12 4.89 9.78
CA TYR A 28 -5.22 4.09 8.56
C TYR A 28 -4.28 4.68 7.53
N LEU A 29 -3.28 3.91 7.12
CA LEU A 29 -2.31 4.32 6.11
C LEU A 29 -2.38 3.36 4.92
N GLN A 30 -2.49 3.91 3.73
CA GLN A 30 -2.38 3.18 2.48
C GLN A 30 -1.16 3.69 1.74
N ILE A 31 -0.28 2.78 1.32
CA ILE A 31 0.94 3.09 0.56
C ILE A 31 0.86 2.37 -0.77
N PHE A 32 1.07 3.10 -1.85
CA PHE A 32 1.14 2.58 -3.20
C PHE A 32 2.58 2.64 -3.68
N GLN A 33 3.08 1.51 -4.18
CA GLN A 33 4.37 1.40 -4.82
C GLN A 33 4.14 1.04 -6.28
N TRP A 34 4.33 2.02 -7.16
CA TRP A 34 4.10 1.85 -8.59
C TRP A 34 5.30 1.20 -9.27
N SER A 35 5.03 0.26 -10.18
CA SER A 35 6.07 -0.32 -11.03
C SER A 35 6.39 0.63 -12.18
N VAL A 36 7.68 0.97 -12.33
CA VAL A 36 8.23 1.65 -13.51
C VAL A 36 8.63 0.67 -14.62
N ARG A 37 8.46 -0.64 -14.39
CA ARG A 37 8.67 -1.68 -15.40
C ARG A 37 7.34 -1.97 -16.06
N GLN A 38 7.34 -2.00 -17.39
CA GLN A 38 6.15 -2.25 -18.21
C GLN A 38 5.42 -3.53 -17.80
N ASP A 39 6.14 -4.60 -17.42
CA ASP A 39 5.53 -5.87 -16.97
C ASP A 39 5.66 -6.12 -15.46
N GLY A 40 6.02 -5.10 -14.69
CA GLY A 40 6.21 -5.22 -13.25
C GLY A 40 4.92 -4.96 -12.48
N PRO A 41 4.62 -5.76 -11.44
CA PRO A 41 3.45 -5.51 -10.63
C PRO A 41 3.63 -4.29 -9.72
N SER A 42 2.57 -3.50 -9.57
CA SER A 42 2.50 -2.47 -8.53
C SER A 42 1.99 -3.10 -7.22
N HIS A 43 2.36 -2.49 -6.09
CA HIS A 43 1.99 -2.96 -4.76
C HIS A 43 1.15 -1.92 -4.03
N HIS A 44 0.24 -2.38 -3.20
CA HIS A 44 -0.60 -1.55 -2.36
C HIS A 44 -0.62 -2.13 -0.95
N VAL A 45 -0.06 -1.41 0.01
CA VAL A 45 -0.04 -1.80 1.42
C VAL A 45 -1.14 -1.04 2.14
N ARG A 46 -2.02 -1.76 2.83
CA ARG A 46 -3.02 -1.15 3.71
C ARG A 46 -2.67 -1.52 5.13
N MET A 47 -2.53 -0.52 5.99
CA MET A 47 -2.18 -0.73 7.38
C MET A 47 -3.09 0.05 8.32
N ARG A 48 -3.37 -0.57 9.44
CA ARG A 48 -4.00 0.01 10.63
C ARG A 48 -2.96 0.04 11.73
N ILE A 49 -2.58 1.25 12.13
CA ILE A 49 -1.62 1.54 13.18
C ILE A 49 -2.41 1.98 14.40
N GLU A 50 -2.32 1.22 15.48
CA GLU A 50 -2.99 1.51 16.74
C GLU A 50 -1.93 1.80 17.79
N CYS A 51 -1.99 3.00 18.36
CA CYS A 51 -1.15 3.38 19.48
C CYS A 51 -2.04 3.61 20.70
N ASN A 52 -1.65 3.00 21.82
CA ASN A 52 -2.16 3.32 23.15
C ASN A 52 -0.97 3.57 24.08
N CYS A 53 -1.24 3.96 25.33
CA CYS A 53 -0.23 4.42 26.30
C CYS A 53 1.06 3.60 26.36
N ASN A 54 1.00 2.27 26.22
CA ASN A 54 2.17 1.40 26.28
C ASN A 54 2.28 0.40 25.13
N ARG A 55 1.37 0.41 24.15
CA ARG A 55 1.34 -0.57 23.07
C ARG A 55 1.18 0.10 21.71
N LEU A 56 1.97 -0.38 20.76
CA LEU A 56 1.83 -0.10 19.34
C LEU A 56 1.49 -1.41 18.62
N CYS A 57 0.36 -1.46 17.93
CA CYS A 57 -0.05 -2.58 17.10
C CYS A 57 -0.19 -2.10 15.65
N ILE A 58 0.54 -2.72 14.73
CA ILE A 58 0.41 -2.46 13.30
C ILE A 58 -0.09 -3.74 12.66
N SER A 59 -1.24 -3.67 12.00
CA SER A 59 -1.78 -4.80 11.24
C SER A 59 -2.16 -4.35 9.84
N GLY A 60 -2.13 -5.25 8.88
CA GLY A 60 -2.39 -4.87 7.51
C GLY A 60 -2.25 -6.01 6.52
N ASP A 61 -2.42 -5.65 5.26
CA ASP A 61 -2.19 -6.51 4.12
C ASP A 61 -1.36 -5.83 3.03
N VAL A 62 -0.73 -6.68 2.22
CA VAL A 62 -0.01 -6.30 1.03
C VAL A 62 -0.79 -6.86 -0.15
N LEU A 63 -1.14 -5.98 -1.06
CA LEU A 63 -1.82 -6.30 -2.30
C LEU A 63 -0.88 -6.08 -3.49
N VAL A 64 -1.14 -6.79 -4.57
CA VAL A 64 -0.38 -6.73 -5.81
C VAL A 64 -1.34 -6.55 -6.98
N THR A 65 -0.96 -5.78 -8.00
CA THR A 65 -1.78 -5.64 -9.21
C THR A 65 -1.98 -7.00 -9.87
N THR A 66 -3.17 -7.20 -10.40
CA THR A 66 -3.52 -8.41 -11.14
C THR A 66 -3.06 -8.31 -12.59
N ALA A 67 -3.28 -7.16 -13.23
CA ALA A 67 -2.77 -6.89 -14.56
C ALA A 67 -1.22 -6.87 -14.55
N PRO A 68 -0.54 -7.50 -15.55
CA PRO A 68 0.92 -7.50 -15.66
C PRO A 68 1.51 -6.10 -15.84
N ALA A 69 0.82 -5.26 -16.61
CA ALA A 69 1.16 -3.87 -16.88
C ALA A 69 0.02 -2.98 -16.39
N SER A 70 0.31 -1.97 -15.58
CA SER A 70 -0.68 -0.96 -15.16
C SER A 70 -0.47 0.40 -15.84
N PHE A 71 0.71 0.60 -16.45
CA PHE A 71 1.15 1.83 -17.08
C PHE A 71 1.75 1.47 -18.44
N ASP A 72 1.46 2.27 -19.46
CA ASP A 72 2.07 2.09 -20.77
C ASP A 72 3.47 2.71 -20.84
N SER A 73 4.15 2.58 -21.98
CA SER A 73 5.49 3.14 -22.18
C SER A 73 5.53 4.66 -22.07
N ASP A 74 4.40 5.32 -22.31
CA ASP A 74 4.28 6.77 -22.39
C ASP A 74 3.97 7.36 -21.00
N ASP A 75 3.33 6.58 -20.13
CA ASP A 75 3.05 6.87 -18.72
C ASP A 75 4.31 6.76 -17.84
N ILE A 76 5.19 5.78 -18.09
CA ILE A 76 6.35 5.49 -17.23
C ILE A 76 7.25 6.73 -16.99
N PRO A 77 7.61 7.54 -18.01
CA PRO A 77 8.43 8.73 -17.83
C PRO A 77 7.80 9.81 -16.95
N ILE A 78 6.47 9.90 -16.94
CA ILE A 78 5.70 10.94 -16.22
C ILE A 78 5.05 10.41 -14.94
N LEU A 79 5.33 9.16 -14.55
CA LEU A 79 4.69 8.51 -13.41
C LEU A 79 4.91 9.25 -12.09
N GLY A 80 6.01 9.98 -11.94
CA GLY A 80 6.25 10.85 -10.77
C GLY A 80 5.36 12.10 -10.74
N GLU A 81 4.90 12.57 -11.89
CA GLU A 81 4.11 13.80 -12.05
C GLU A 81 2.60 13.51 -12.03
N MET A 82 2.18 12.29 -12.35
CA MET A 82 0.79 11.87 -12.31
C MET A 82 0.22 11.97 -10.88
N SER A 83 -1.06 12.33 -10.78
CA SER A 83 -1.77 12.29 -9.51
C SER A 83 -2.02 10.84 -9.06
N LEU A 84 -2.14 10.62 -7.74
CA LEU A 84 -2.54 9.32 -7.20
C LEU A 84 -3.87 8.83 -7.79
N HIS A 85 -4.83 9.73 -8.02
CA HIS A 85 -6.10 9.39 -8.66
C HIS A 85 -5.88 8.81 -10.06
N SER A 86 -5.10 9.50 -10.90
CA SER A 86 -4.78 9.07 -12.27
C SER A 86 -4.08 7.72 -12.29
N LYS A 87 -3.15 7.47 -11.37
CA LYS A 87 -2.45 6.18 -11.28
C LYS A 87 -3.37 5.04 -10.91
N ARG A 88 -4.31 5.27 -9.98
CA ARG A 88 -5.33 4.29 -9.61
C ARG A 88 -6.29 3.99 -10.76
N GLU A 89 -6.70 5.01 -11.50
CA GLU A 89 -7.55 4.87 -12.68
C GLU A 89 -6.85 4.06 -13.78
N ALA A 90 -5.55 4.28 -14.00
CA ALA A 90 -4.75 3.50 -14.95
C ALA A 90 -4.74 2.00 -14.61
N VAL A 91 -4.56 1.66 -13.32
CA VAL A 91 -4.63 0.27 -12.82
C VAL A 91 -6.02 -0.33 -13.03
N GLU A 92 -7.08 0.41 -12.74
CA GLU A 92 -8.47 -0.03 -12.94
C GLU A 92 -8.78 -0.27 -14.42
N LYS A 93 -8.29 0.63 -15.31
CA LYS A 93 -8.43 0.49 -16.76
C LYS A 93 -7.67 -0.72 -17.29
N ALA A 94 -6.42 -0.91 -16.88
CA ALA A 94 -5.61 -2.06 -17.28
C ALA A 94 -6.26 -3.38 -16.83
N PHE A 95 -6.82 -3.40 -15.62
CA PHE A 95 -7.60 -4.53 -15.13
C PHE A 95 -8.86 -4.79 -15.98
N ALA A 96 -9.63 -3.75 -16.30
CA ALA A 96 -10.84 -3.87 -17.11
C ALA A 96 -10.54 -4.39 -18.53
N GLN A 97 -9.42 -3.98 -19.14
CA GLN A 97 -8.96 -4.50 -20.42
C GLN A 97 -8.66 -6.01 -20.32
N GLN A 98 -7.95 -6.43 -19.26
CA GLN A 98 -7.65 -7.85 -19.03
C GLN A 98 -8.92 -8.72 -18.88
N LEU A 99 -9.98 -8.18 -18.27
CA LEU A 99 -11.27 -8.86 -18.14
C LEU A 99 -11.94 -9.08 -19.49
N GLN A 100 -11.87 -8.12 -20.40
CA GLN A 100 -12.43 -8.23 -21.75
C GLN A 100 -11.71 -9.29 -22.60
N GLU A 101 -10.41 -9.51 -22.34
CA GLU A 101 -9.58 -10.51 -23.03
C GLU A 101 -9.81 -11.96 -22.54
N GLY A 102 -10.82 -12.20 -21.70
CA GLY A 102 -11.30 -13.55 -21.37
C GLY A 102 -10.78 -14.15 -20.06
N SER A 103 -10.09 -13.36 -19.22
CA SER A 103 -9.64 -13.80 -17.90
C SER A 103 -10.79 -13.78 -16.87
N THR A 104 -11.45 -14.90 -16.68
CA THR A 104 -12.73 -15.04 -15.95
C THR A 104 -12.67 -15.16 -14.42
N THR A 105 -11.53 -14.86 -13.77
CA THR A 105 -11.35 -15.23 -12.34
C THR A 105 -11.00 -14.10 -11.38
N ARG A 106 -11.00 -12.82 -11.81
CA ARG A 106 -10.54 -11.73 -10.95
C ARG A 106 -11.67 -10.71 -10.73
N SER A 107 -12.05 -10.51 -9.46
CA SER A 107 -13.09 -9.57 -9.06
C SER A 107 -12.55 -8.17 -8.75
N THR A 108 -11.23 -8.03 -8.56
CA THR A 108 -10.59 -6.79 -8.14
C THR A 108 -9.25 -6.57 -8.87
N PRO A 109 -8.86 -5.31 -9.14
CA PRO A 109 -7.57 -4.98 -9.76
C PRO A 109 -6.38 -5.38 -8.87
N TRP A 110 -6.62 -5.54 -7.57
CA TRP A 110 -5.65 -5.91 -6.56
C TRP A 110 -5.90 -7.33 -6.04
N ARG A 111 -4.85 -8.12 -5.90
CA ARG A 111 -4.88 -9.46 -5.28
C ARG A 111 -4.07 -9.43 -3.99
N GLU A 112 -4.56 -10.08 -2.94
CA GLU A 112 -3.81 -10.24 -1.69
C GLU A 112 -2.53 -11.05 -1.93
N LEU A 113 -1.39 -10.49 -1.54
CA LEU A 113 -0.08 -11.13 -1.53
C LEU A 113 0.25 -11.69 -0.14
N GLY A 114 -0.20 -11.02 0.92
CA GLY A 114 -0.05 -11.50 2.28
C GLY A 114 -0.58 -10.53 3.33
N ARG A 115 -0.58 -11.00 4.58
CA ARG A 115 -1.00 -10.23 5.76
C ARG A 115 0.13 -10.15 6.77
N PHE A 116 0.14 -9.07 7.53
CA PHE A 116 1.13 -8.88 8.58
C PHE A 116 0.50 -8.34 9.85
N ARG A 117 1.17 -8.64 10.97
CA ARG A 117 0.85 -8.08 12.27
C ARG A 117 2.14 -7.93 13.09
N LEU A 118 2.41 -6.70 13.52
CA LEU A 118 3.49 -6.34 14.41
C LEU A 118 2.89 -5.81 15.71
N ASN A 119 3.41 -6.26 16.85
CA ASN A 119 3.04 -5.72 18.16
C ASN A 119 4.32 -5.31 18.88
N TYR A 120 4.30 -4.11 19.44
CA TYR A 120 5.32 -3.60 20.33
C TYR A 120 4.66 -3.20 21.65
N LEU A 121 5.28 -3.62 22.76
CA LEU A 121 4.86 -3.30 24.11
C LEU A 121 6.03 -2.61 24.80
N LYS A 122 5.82 -1.37 25.25
CA LYS A 122 6.77 -0.65 26.07
C LYS A 122 6.59 -1.12 27.52
N PHE A 123 7.60 -1.79 28.04
CA PHE A 123 7.68 -2.04 29.48
C PHE A 123 8.26 -0.79 30.14
N GLU A 124 7.55 -0.22 31.10
CA GLU A 124 8.18 0.74 32.01
C GLU A 124 9.08 -0.06 32.95
N HIS A 125 10.39 0.20 32.90
CA HIS A 125 11.27 -0.25 33.96
C HIS A 125 10.83 0.49 35.23
N GLU A 126 10.20 -0.22 36.17
CA GLU A 126 10.13 0.26 37.55
C GLU A 126 11.57 0.41 38.05
N THR A 127 12.09 1.64 38.02
CA THR A 127 13.23 2.01 38.86
C THR A 127 12.76 1.87 40.31
N TYR A 128 13.00 0.70 40.89
CA TYR A 128 13.09 0.56 42.34
C TYR A 128 14.32 1.35 42.81
N GLN A 129 14.13 2.59 43.29
CA GLN A 129 14.91 3.22 44.36
C GLN A 129 14.09 4.31 45.04
#